data_AF-A0A847EPZ8-F1
#
_entry.id   AF-A0A847EPZ8-F1
#
_cell.length_a   1.000
_cell.length_b   1.000
_cell.length_c   1.000
_cell.angle_alpha   90.00
_cell.angle_beta   90.00
_cell.angle_gamma   90.00
#
_symmetry.space_group_name_H-M   'P 1'
#
loop_
_entity.id
_entity.type
_entity.pdbx_description
1 polymer ?
#
loop_
_entity_poly.entity_id
_entity_poly.type
_entity_poly.pdbx_seq_one_letter_code
_entity_poly.pdbx_strand_id
1 'polypeptide(L)'
;MTCTGLSRTVTALNDEWSTLADEPAPLSWRAVPALPLGTLGDVLAGVRSAPDTVLLALLGLQAEGDALAGRVVVQAMLPKMILMAVRDDGADVDDYLAALWVRVATYPVARRPRRVAANLALDTLKSVKATRPRAVMALPGGPVPDPLADATTVLDAGVRLGAIDGLTRRTLEVVYVDGRSSSAAGAVLGMSAETVRWRCSKGVRALRAVAPELTDLLAG
;
A
#
# COMPACT_ATOMS: atom_id res chain seq x y z
N MET A 1 -23.37 -3.86 -13.42
CA MET A 1 -23.61 -4.55 -12.14
C MET A 1 -24.12 -3.51 -11.16
N THR A 2 -25.38 -3.63 -10.76
CA THR A 2 -26.05 -2.73 -9.84
C THR A 2 -25.57 -2.99 -8.42
N CYS A 3 -25.21 -1.95 -7.66
CA CYS A 3 -24.80 -1.99 -6.25
C CYS A 3 -25.97 -2.38 -5.33
N THR A 4 -26.58 -3.53 -5.54
CA THR A 4 -27.70 -4.02 -4.73
C THR A 4 -27.14 -4.79 -3.54
N GLY A 5 -26.72 -4.05 -2.51
CA GLY A 5 -26.19 -4.59 -1.26
C GLY A 5 -24.94 -3.86 -0.77
N LEU A 6 -25.02 -2.56 -0.52
CA LEU A 6 -24.02 -1.92 0.34
C LEU A 6 -24.02 -2.67 1.68
N SER A 7 -22.84 -3.05 2.18
CA SER A 7 -22.72 -3.65 3.52
C SER A 7 -23.48 -2.78 4.53
N ARG A 8 -24.13 -3.40 5.52
CA ARG A 8 -24.83 -2.68 6.60
C ARG A 8 -23.93 -1.63 7.23
N THR A 9 -22.63 -1.91 7.34
CA THR A 9 -21.61 -0.99 7.85
C THR A 9 -21.52 0.28 7.01
N VAL A 10 -21.55 0.17 5.68
CA VAL A 10 -21.47 1.32 4.78
C VAL A 10 -22.75 2.16 4.85
N THR A 11 -23.92 1.54 4.93
CA THR A 11 -25.19 2.24 5.15
C THR A 11 -25.16 2.99 6.48
N ALA A 12 -24.79 2.31 7.57
CA ALA A 12 -24.71 2.94 8.89
C ALA A 12 -23.73 4.12 8.93
N LEU A 13 -22.56 4.02 8.28
CA LEU A 13 -21.59 5.12 8.19
C LEU A 13 -22.13 6.32 7.39
N ASN A 14 -22.90 6.08 6.33
CA ASN A 14 -23.50 7.16 5.55
C ASN A 14 -24.68 7.82 6.28
N ASP A 15 -25.50 7.03 6.97
CA ASP A 15 -26.62 7.53 7.77
C ASP A 15 -26.10 8.37 8.94
N GLU A 16 -25.10 7.86 9.67
CA GLU A 16 -24.38 8.62 10.69
C GLU A 16 -23.80 9.91 10.10
N TRP A 17 -23.13 9.82 8.95
CA TRP A 17 -22.54 11.00 8.32
C TRP A 17 -23.59 12.04 7.89
N SER A 18 -24.77 11.61 7.45
CA SER A 18 -25.86 12.52 7.11
C SER A 18 -26.33 13.37 8.30
N THR A 19 -26.17 12.84 9.52
CA THR A 19 -26.43 13.58 10.76
C THR A 19 -25.24 14.49 11.12
N LEU A 20 -24.01 13.98 10.98
CA LEU A 20 -22.80 14.71 11.36
C LEU A 20 -22.42 15.83 10.38
N ALA A 21 -22.81 15.75 9.11
CA ALA A 21 -22.30 16.65 8.07
C ALA A 21 -22.61 18.13 8.36
N ASP A 22 -23.78 18.41 8.93
CA ASP A 22 -24.23 19.77 9.24
C ASP A 22 -23.80 20.24 10.65
N GLU A 23 -23.22 19.36 11.46
CA GLU A 23 -22.70 19.72 12.77
C GLU A 23 -21.48 20.65 12.63
N PRO A 24 -21.36 21.68 13.50
CA PRO A 24 -20.22 22.57 13.49
C PRO A 24 -18.94 21.80 13.84
N ALA A 25 -17.87 22.08 13.11
CA ALA A 25 -16.56 21.55 13.45
C ALA A 25 -16.15 21.99 14.87
N PRO A 26 -15.49 21.12 15.66
CA PRO A 26 -15.05 21.46 17.01
C PRO A 26 -14.27 22.77 17.08
N LEU A 27 -14.51 23.58 18.12
CA LEU A 27 -13.83 24.87 18.28
C LEU A 27 -12.30 24.73 18.36
N SER A 28 -11.80 23.61 18.86
CA SER A 28 -10.37 23.28 18.89
C SER A 28 -9.74 23.24 17.49
N TRP A 29 -10.51 22.88 16.46
CA TRP A 29 -10.01 22.79 15.08
C TRP A 29 -9.74 24.16 14.47
N ARG A 30 -10.28 25.25 15.05
CA ARG A 30 -10.00 26.62 14.57
C ARG A 30 -8.53 27.01 14.68
N ALA A 31 -7.78 26.37 15.59
CA ALA A 31 -6.35 26.56 15.72
C ALA A 31 -5.54 25.84 14.63
N VAL A 32 -6.17 25.01 13.79
CA VAL A 32 -5.54 24.22 12.73
C VAL A 32 -5.79 24.90 11.37
N PRO A 33 -4.81 25.66 10.82
CA PRO A 33 -5.06 26.51 9.65
C PRO A 33 -5.44 25.75 8.38
N ALA A 34 -5.12 24.46 8.33
CA ALA A 34 -5.44 23.57 7.21
C ALA A 34 -6.93 23.19 7.14
N LEU A 35 -7.69 23.34 8.23
CA LEU A 35 -9.08 22.91 8.29
C LEU A 35 -10.03 24.08 8.00
N PRO A 36 -11.02 23.90 7.11
CA PRO A 36 -12.07 24.88 6.90
C PRO A 36 -12.81 25.22 8.20
N LEU A 37 -13.19 26.50 8.35
CA LEU A 37 -14.16 26.90 9.36
C LEU A 37 -15.57 26.55 8.87
N GLY A 38 -16.44 26.15 9.79
CA GLY A 38 -17.83 25.82 9.47
C GLY A 38 -18.23 24.45 10.01
N THR A 39 -18.79 23.63 9.14
CA THR A 39 -19.34 22.30 9.45
C THR A 39 -18.34 21.18 9.17
N LEU A 40 -18.63 19.97 9.65
CA LEU A 40 -17.86 18.78 9.26
C LEU A 40 -17.98 18.49 7.75
N GLY A 41 -19.11 18.85 7.12
CA GLY A 41 -19.30 18.81 5.68
C GLY A 41 -18.33 19.71 4.93
N ASP A 42 -18.07 20.92 5.43
CA ASP A 42 -17.09 21.85 4.87
C ASP A 42 -15.66 21.28 4.97
N VAL A 43 -15.33 20.67 6.10
CA VAL A 43 -14.03 19.99 6.29
C VAL A 43 -13.85 18.85 5.29
N LEU A 44 -14.88 18.00 5.12
CA LEU A 44 -14.87 16.93 4.13
C LEU A 44 -14.76 17.47 2.70
N ALA A 45 -15.41 18.59 2.39
CA ALA A 45 -15.26 19.27 1.10
C ALA A 45 -13.82 19.78 0.89
N GLY A 46 -13.19 20.30 1.95
CA GLY A 46 -11.79 20.71 1.95
C GLY A 46 -10.82 19.60 1.54
N VAL A 47 -11.10 18.33 1.92
CA VAL A 47 -10.31 17.18 1.48
C VAL A 47 -10.28 17.05 -0.05
N ARG A 48 -11.36 17.39 -0.76
CA ARG A 48 -11.37 17.32 -2.23
C ARG A 48 -10.47 18.39 -2.85
N SER A 49 -10.43 19.58 -2.25
CA SER A 49 -9.66 20.72 -2.75
C SER A 49 -8.17 20.64 -2.42
N ALA A 50 -7.83 20.16 -1.22
CA ALA A 50 -6.46 20.09 -0.72
C ALA A 50 -6.22 18.79 0.07
N PRO A 51 -6.24 17.61 -0.60
CA PRO A 51 -6.32 16.31 0.05
C PRO A 51 -5.17 16.04 1.01
N ASP A 52 -3.93 16.27 0.59
CA ASP A 52 -2.77 16.01 1.45
C ASP A 52 -2.79 16.90 2.69
N THR A 53 -3.03 18.21 2.52
CA THR A 53 -3.02 19.19 3.61
C THR A 53 -4.12 18.91 4.64
N VAL A 54 -5.36 18.71 4.19
CA VAL A 54 -6.50 18.51 5.09
C VAL A 54 -6.44 17.13 5.76
N LEU A 55 -6.13 16.06 5.01
CA LEU A 55 -6.02 14.72 5.60
C LEU A 55 -4.87 14.64 6.59
N LEU A 56 -3.73 15.29 6.31
CA LEU A 56 -2.60 15.29 7.23
C LEU A 56 -2.94 16.00 8.54
N ALA A 57 -3.68 17.12 8.46
CA ALA A 57 -4.15 17.85 9.63
C ALA A 57 -5.12 17.02 10.48
N LEU A 58 -6.11 16.38 9.85
CA LEU A 58 -7.04 15.48 10.54
C LEU A 58 -6.34 14.28 11.18
N LEU A 59 -5.36 13.69 10.50
CA LEU A 59 -4.55 12.60 11.05
C LEU A 59 -3.66 13.06 12.22
N GLY A 60 -3.21 14.31 12.21
CA GLY A 60 -2.51 14.92 13.33
C GLY A 60 -3.41 15.00 14.57
N LEU A 61 -4.62 15.55 14.41
CA LEU A 61 -5.61 15.62 15.48
C LEU A 61 -6.00 14.23 16.01
N GLN A 62 -6.22 13.26 15.11
CA GLN A 62 -6.47 11.87 15.50
C GLN A 62 -5.32 11.27 16.32
N ALA A 63 -4.06 11.56 15.96
CA ALA A 63 -2.90 11.09 16.71
C ALA A 63 -2.81 11.72 18.11
N GLU A 64 -3.40 12.91 18.28
CA GLU A 64 -3.56 13.59 19.58
C GLU A 64 -4.79 13.11 20.37
N GLY A 65 -5.59 12.19 19.81
CA GLY A 65 -6.74 11.56 20.47
C GLY A 65 -8.11 12.07 19.99
N ASP A 66 -8.17 12.94 19.00
CA ASP A 66 -9.44 13.41 18.43
C ASP A 66 -10.09 12.37 17.52
N ALA A 67 -10.94 11.52 18.09
CA ALA A 67 -11.63 10.45 17.37
C ALA A 67 -12.52 10.96 16.22
N LEU A 68 -13.07 12.18 16.33
CA LEU A 68 -13.93 12.75 15.29
C LEU A 68 -13.09 13.08 14.05
N ALA A 69 -11.86 13.56 14.22
CA ALA A 69 -10.95 13.80 13.10
C ALA A 69 -10.66 12.50 12.33
N GLY A 70 -10.40 11.40 13.04
CA GLY A 70 -10.25 10.07 12.42
C GLY A 70 -11.52 9.62 11.69
N ARG A 71 -12.70 9.86 12.27
CA ARG A 71 -13.98 9.54 11.64
C ARG A 71 -14.23 10.30 10.33
N VAL A 72 -13.83 11.57 10.24
CA VAL A 72 -13.89 12.36 8.99
C VAL A 72 -12.95 11.76 7.94
N VAL A 73 -11.74 11.33 8.32
CA VAL A 73 -10.80 10.66 7.39
C VAL A 73 -11.39 9.37 6.86
N VAL A 74 -12.04 8.55 7.70
CA VAL A 74 -12.74 7.33 7.27
C VAL A 74 -13.83 7.68 6.26
N GLN A 75 -14.64 8.72 6.51
CA GLN A 75 -15.66 9.15 5.55
C GLN A 75 -15.06 9.57 4.21
N ALA A 76 -13.97 10.34 4.23
CA ALA A 76 -13.29 10.79 3.02
C ALA A 76 -12.74 9.62 2.17
N MET A 77 -12.31 8.55 2.83
CA MET A 77 -11.72 7.38 2.20
C MET A 77 -12.74 6.29 1.84
N LEU A 78 -13.96 6.35 2.38
CA LEU A 78 -15.01 5.34 2.19
C LEU A 78 -15.30 5.01 0.72
N PRO A 79 -15.46 5.98 -0.22
CA PRO A 79 -15.70 5.65 -1.63
C PRO A 79 -14.57 4.83 -2.24
N LYS A 80 -13.31 5.10 -1.85
CA LYS A 80 -12.16 4.35 -2.33
C LYS A 80 -12.12 2.93 -1.75
N MET A 81 -12.50 2.74 -0.49
CA MET A 81 -12.57 1.40 0.12
C MET A 81 -13.62 0.54 -0.58
N ILE A 82 -14.80 1.10 -0.88
CA ILE A 82 -15.84 0.41 -1.65
C ILE A 82 -15.31 -0.02 -3.03
N LEU A 83 -14.66 0.89 -3.76
CA LEU A 83 -14.10 0.58 -5.09
C LEU A 83 -13.02 -0.51 -5.03
N MET A 84 -12.25 -0.58 -3.96
CA MET A 84 -11.23 -1.61 -3.76
C MET A 84 -11.87 -2.96 -3.43
N ALA A 85 -12.83 -2.99 -2.51
CA ALA A 85 -13.55 -4.21 -2.13
C ALA A 85 -14.32 -4.83 -3.31
N VAL A 86 -15.00 -4.00 -4.13
CA VAL A 86 -15.72 -4.47 -5.33
C VAL A 86 -14.80 -5.18 -6.34
N ARG A 87 -13.49 -4.86 -6.34
CA ARG A 87 -12.49 -5.47 -7.24
C ARG A 87 -11.74 -6.63 -6.60
N ASP A 88 -12.19 -7.09 -5.44
CA ASP A 88 -11.43 -8.01 -4.62
C ASP A 88 -12.26 -9.21 -4.17
N ASP A 89 -12.14 -10.32 -4.91
CA ASP A 89 -12.93 -11.54 -4.68
C ASP A 89 -12.68 -12.24 -3.33
N GLY A 90 -11.68 -11.79 -2.55
CA GLY A 90 -11.28 -12.44 -1.30
C GLY A 90 -11.34 -11.55 -0.06
N ALA A 91 -11.97 -10.38 -0.13
CA ALA A 91 -12.24 -9.53 1.02
C ALA A 91 -13.42 -8.62 0.73
N ASP A 92 -14.24 -8.36 1.74
CA ASP A 92 -15.39 -7.45 1.60
C ASP A 92 -15.04 -6.03 2.06
N VAL A 93 -16.03 -5.13 1.99
CA VAL A 93 -15.83 -3.74 2.39
C VAL A 93 -15.56 -3.59 3.88
N ASP A 94 -16.05 -4.49 4.73
CA ASP A 94 -15.85 -4.43 6.18
C ASP A 94 -14.39 -4.75 6.52
N ASP A 95 -13.76 -5.70 5.82
CA ASP A 95 -12.32 -5.97 5.92
C ASP A 95 -11.48 -4.73 5.59
N TYR A 96 -11.83 -4.03 4.50
CA TYR A 96 -11.14 -2.81 4.08
C TYR A 96 -11.36 -1.67 5.08
N LEU A 97 -12.55 -1.52 5.65
CA LEU A 97 -12.85 -0.49 6.65
C LEU A 97 -12.13 -0.76 7.97
N ALA A 98 -12.11 -2.01 8.44
CA ALA A 98 -11.38 -2.42 9.64
C ALA A 98 -9.87 -2.14 9.46
N ALA A 99 -9.30 -2.54 8.33
CA ALA A 99 -7.90 -2.26 8.01
C ALA A 99 -7.62 -0.75 7.87
N LEU A 100 -8.53 0.02 7.26
CA LEU A 100 -8.40 1.47 7.13
C LEU A 100 -8.39 2.15 8.50
N TRP A 101 -9.28 1.76 9.41
CA TRP A 101 -9.33 2.32 10.76
C TRP A 101 -7.97 2.19 11.48
N VAL A 102 -7.36 1.00 11.42
CA VAL A 102 -6.02 0.78 11.98
C VAL A 102 -4.99 1.70 11.31
N ARG A 103 -5.09 1.95 10.00
CA ARG A 103 -4.16 2.84 9.29
C ARG A 103 -4.37 4.32 9.60
N VAL A 104 -5.60 4.74 9.84
CA VAL A 104 -5.90 6.10 10.31
C VAL A 104 -5.31 6.30 11.71
N ALA A 105 -5.55 5.35 12.62
CA ALA A 105 -5.05 5.42 13.99
C ALA A 105 -3.51 5.34 14.12
N THR A 106 -2.80 4.78 13.14
CA THR A 106 -1.35 4.56 13.19
C THR A 106 -0.57 5.32 12.11
N TYR A 107 -1.19 6.30 11.46
CA TYR A 107 -0.55 6.99 10.34
C TYR A 107 0.65 7.82 10.79
N PRO A 108 1.85 7.64 10.20
CA PRO A 108 3.05 8.36 10.62
C PRO A 108 3.12 9.75 9.96
N VAL A 109 2.33 10.70 10.47
CA VAL A 109 2.15 12.07 9.90
C VAL A 109 3.48 12.77 9.57
N ALA A 110 4.46 12.72 10.49
CA ALA A 110 5.77 13.37 10.29
C ALA A 110 6.61 12.72 9.18
N ARG A 111 6.45 11.41 8.94
CA ARG A 111 7.26 10.67 7.96
C ARG A 111 6.64 10.65 6.57
N ARG A 112 5.32 10.91 6.46
CA ARG A 112 4.56 10.77 5.21
C ARG A 112 3.60 11.93 4.97
N PRO A 113 4.11 13.17 4.80
CA PRO A 113 3.26 14.36 4.67
C PRO A 113 2.59 14.52 3.29
N ARG A 114 2.90 13.65 2.32
CA ARG A 114 2.43 13.75 0.93
C ARG A 114 1.81 12.45 0.44
N ARG A 115 0.93 12.55 -0.55
CA ARG A 115 0.16 11.45 -1.13
C ARG A 115 -0.62 10.67 -0.06
N VAL A 116 -1.21 11.39 0.89
CA VAL A 116 -1.78 10.83 2.12
C VAL A 116 -2.86 9.81 1.80
N ALA A 117 -3.84 10.19 0.97
CA ALA A 117 -4.92 9.28 0.54
C ALA A 117 -4.40 8.05 -0.22
N ALA A 118 -3.37 8.20 -1.06
CA ALA A 118 -2.79 7.08 -1.80
C ALA A 118 -2.03 6.12 -0.88
N ASN A 119 -1.29 6.65 0.09
CA ASN A 119 -0.57 5.86 1.09
C ASN A 119 -1.54 5.12 2.00
N LEU A 120 -2.60 5.78 2.48
CA LEU A 120 -3.66 5.13 3.27
C LEU A 120 -4.26 3.97 2.48
N ALA A 121 -4.70 4.20 1.23
CA ALA A 121 -5.28 3.16 0.41
C ALA A 121 -4.33 1.97 0.18
N LEU A 122 -3.05 2.25 -0.13
CA LEU A 122 -2.07 1.21 -0.38
C LEU A 122 -1.72 0.42 0.88
N ASP A 123 -1.62 1.07 2.03
CA ASP A 123 -1.32 0.37 3.28
C ASP A 123 -2.52 -0.41 3.82
N THR A 124 -3.75 0.08 3.60
CA THR A 124 -4.97 -0.69 3.81
C THR A 124 -4.98 -1.94 2.94
N LEU A 125 -4.74 -1.80 1.63
CA LEU A 125 -4.64 -2.93 0.70
C LEU A 125 -3.63 -3.98 1.17
N LYS A 126 -2.42 -3.54 1.54
CA LYS A 126 -1.38 -4.45 2.04
C LYS A 126 -1.82 -5.18 3.29
N SER A 127 -2.52 -4.49 4.20
CA SER A 127 -3.03 -5.10 5.44
C SER A 127 -4.08 -6.18 5.12
N VAL A 128 -5.06 -5.87 4.28
CA VAL A 128 -6.09 -6.84 3.84
C VAL A 128 -5.46 -8.06 3.15
N LYS A 129 -4.50 -7.83 2.24
CA LYS A 129 -3.82 -8.92 1.52
C LYS A 129 -2.91 -9.76 2.43
N ALA A 130 -2.32 -9.18 3.46
CA ALA A 130 -1.44 -9.90 4.38
C ALA A 130 -2.19 -10.87 5.30
N THR A 131 -3.44 -10.58 5.63
CA THR A 131 -4.30 -11.45 6.46
C THR A 131 -4.82 -12.68 5.69
N ARG A 132 -4.69 -12.70 4.36
CA ARG A 132 -5.10 -13.85 3.57
C ARG A 132 -4.18 -15.03 3.84
N PRO A 133 -4.74 -16.24 4.04
CA PRO A 133 -3.98 -17.46 3.86
C PRO A 133 -3.36 -17.38 2.47
N ARG A 134 -2.03 -17.30 2.41
CA ARG A 134 -1.35 -17.41 1.14
C ARG A 134 -1.74 -18.78 0.61
N ALA A 135 -2.43 -18.83 -0.52
CA ALA A 135 -2.63 -20.09 -1.22
C ALA A 135 -1.22 -20.63 -1.48
N VAL A 136 -0.77 -21.52 -0.60
CA VAL A 136 0.37 -22.35 -0.87
C VAL A 136 -0.17 -23.23 -1.98
N MET A 137 0.12 -22.84 -3.21
CA MET A 137 0.04 -23.78 -4.31
C MET A 137 0.93 -24.91 -3.83
N ALA A 138 0.32 -26.01 -3.40
CA ALA A 138 1.05 -27.25 -3.18
C ALA A 138 1.67 -27.51 -4.55
N LEU A 139 2.95 -27.17 -4.68
CA LEU A 139 3.72 -27.57 -5.84
C LEU A 139 3.48 -29.07 -5.93
N PRO A 140 3.04 -29.62 -7.09
CA PRO A 140 2.99 -31.06 -7.25
C PRO A 140 4.33 -31.58 -6.75
N GLY A 141 4.30 -32.61 -5.88
CA GLY A 141 5.44 -33.09 -5.10
C GLY A 141 6.55 -33.72 -5.95
N GLY A 142 6.99 -33.03 -7.00
CA GLY A 142 8.30 -33.21 -7.59
C GLY A 142 9.36 -32.72 -6.61
N PRO A 143 10.61 -33.13 -6.83
CA PRO A 143 11.72 -32.68 -6.00
C PRO A 143 11.67 -31.15 -5.92
N VAL A 144 11.62 -30.60 -4.71
CA VAL A 144 11.93 -29.20 -4.48
C VAL A 144 13.32 -29.03 -5.10
N PRO A 145 13.49 -28.23 -6.17
CA PRO A 145 14.81 -27.92 -6.68
C PRO A 145 15.61 -27.40 -5.50
N ASP A 146 16.84 -27.89 -5.32
CA ASP A 146 17.70 -27.46 -4.23
C ASP A 146 17.54 -25.94 -4.05
N PRO A 147 17.12 -25.44 -2.86
CA PRO A 147 17.03 -24.01 -2.60
C PRO A 147 18.35 -23.26 -2.89
N LEU A 148 19.45 -24.02 -3.06
CA LEU A 148 20.73 -23.61 -3.61
C LEU A 148 20.89 -23.86 -5.13
N ALA A 149 19.86 -23.66 -5.94
CA ALA A 149 20.13 -22.97 -7.20
C ALA A 149 20.69 -21.60 -6.79
N ASP A 150 22.01 -21.55 -6.61
CA ASP A 150 22.75 -20.39 -6.10
C ASP A 150 22.16 -19.15 -6.76
N ALA A 151 21.66 -18.20 -5.96
CA ALA A 151 21.00 -17.02 -6.46
C ALA A 151 21.89 -16.31 -7.50
N THR A 152 23.21 -16.44 -7.37
CA THR A 152 24.21 -16.05 -8.38
C THR A 152 24.00 -16.78 -9.71
N THR A 153 23.85 -18.11 -9.70
CA THR A 153 23.55 -18.93 -10.89
C THR A 153 22.23 -18.54 -11.55
N VAL A 154 21.17 -18.26 -10.79
CA VAL A 154 19.89 -17.77 -11.33
C VAL A 154 20.06 -16.40 -11.99
N LEU A 155 20.81 -15.50 -11.36
CA LEU A 155 21.08 -14.18 -11.92
C LEU A 155 21.92 -14.28 -13.20
N ASP A 156 22.92 -15.15 -13.23
CA ASP A 156 23.76 -15.38 -14.41
C ASP A 156 22.97 -16.03 -15.55
N ALA A 157 22.09 -16.99 -15.23
CA ALA A 157 21.14 -17.57 -16.18
C ALA A 157 20.20 -16.50 -16.77
N GLY A 158 19.70 -15.60 -15.94
CA GLY A 158 18.88 -14.46 -16.40
C GLY A 158 19.62 -13.51 -17.33
N VAL A 159 20.91 -13.31 -17.14
CA VAL A 159 21.76 -12.55 -18.08
C VAL A 159 21.96 -13.32 -19.38
N ARG A 160 22.25 -14.64 -19.32
CA ARG A 160 22.43 -15.48 -20.51
C ARG A 160 21.18 -15.52 -21.39
N LEU A 161 20.00 -15.56 -20.79
CA LEU A 161 18.72 -15.50 -21.48
C LEU A 161 18.36 -14.08 -21.98
N GLY A 162 19.14 -13.06 -21.64
CA GLY A 162 18.86 -11.67 -21.99
C GLY A 162 17.67 -11.06 -21.23
N ALA A 163 17.16 -11.74 -20.20
CA ALA A 163 16.04 -11.27 -19.39
C ALA A 163 16.43 -10.07 -18.51
N ILE A 164 17.69 -10.01 -18.07
CA ILE A 164 18.24 -8.89 -17.30
C ILE A 164 19.60 -8.45 -17.84
N ASP A 165 19.89 -7.16 -17.74
CA ASP A 165 21.21 -6.60 -18.05
C ASP A 165 22.19 -6.78 -16.87
N GLY A 166 23.50 -6.64 -17.16
CA GLY A 166 24.56 -6.84 -16.16
C GLY A 166 24.46 -5.89 -14.97
N LEU A 167 23.94 -4.67 -15.18
CA LEU A 167 23.73 -3.71 -14.11
C LEU A 167 22.58 -4.13 -13.18
N THR A 168 21.51 -4.68 -13.74
CA THR A 168 20.38 -5.25 -13.01
C THR A 168 20.80 -6.51 -12.26
N ARG A 169 21.60 -7.40 -12.87
CA ARG A 169 22.22 -8.55 -12.20
C ARG A 169 23.02 -8.12 -10.98
N ARG A 170 23.96 -7.18 -11.15
CA ARG A 170 24.76 -6.64 -10.04
C ARG A 170 23.91 -5.97 -8.97
N THR A 171 22.85 -5.26 -9.36
CA THR A 171 21.92 -4.65 -8.40
C THR A 171 21.18 -5.71 -7.58
N LEU A 172 20.73 -6.79 -8.21
CA LEU A 172 20.04 -7.89 -7.54
C LEU A 172 20.98 -8.69 -6.62
N GLU A 173 22.23 -8.91 -7.03
CA GLU A 173 23.25 -9.57 -6.22
C GLU A 173 23.51 -8.79 -4.92
N VAL A 174 23.82 -7.49 -5.01
CA VAL A 174 24.11 -6.65 -3.83
C VAL A 174 22.92 -6.61 -2.85
N VAL A 175 21.68 -6.67 -3.35
CA VAL A 175 20.50 -6.59 -2.48
C VAL A 175 20.11 -7.95 -1.90
N TYR A 176 20.06 -8.99 -2.72
CA TYR A 176 19.46 -10.28 -2.35
C TYR A 176 20.49 -11.36 -2.01
N VAL A 177 21.69 -11.30 -2.59
CA VAL A 177 22.80 -12.23 -2.27
C VAL A 177 23.60 -11.67 -1.10
N ASP A 178 24.01 -10.39 -1.17
CA ASP A 178 24.79 -9.76 -0.09
C ASP A 178 23.90 -9.23 1.06
N GLY A 179 22.56 -9.28 0.92
CA GLY A 179 21.61 -8.86 1.95
C GLY A 179 21.59 -7.35 2.25
N ARG A 180 22.06 -6.49 1.34
CA ARG A 180 22.12 -5.04 1.57
C ARG A 180 20.74 -4.40 1.42
N SER A 181 20.45 -3.41 2.28
CA SER A 181 19.31 -2.52 2.09
C SER A 181 19.47 -1.68 0.81
N SER A 182 18.38 -1.19 0.22
CA SER A 182 18.46 -0.40 -1.02
C SER A 182 19.28 0.89 -0.88
N SER A 183 19.39 1.47 0.32
CA SER A 183 20.26 2.63 0.58
C SER A 183 21.74 2.25 0.60
N ALA A 184 22.09 1.17 1.30
CA ALA A 184 23.46 0.65 1.34
C ALA A 184 23.92 0.15 -0.04
N ALA A 185 23.04 -0.55 -0.76
CA ALA A 185 23.28 -0.95 -2.14
C ALA A 185 23.46 0.26 -3.07
N GLY A 186 22.66 1.32 -2.87
CA GLY A 186 22.81 2.57 -3.61
C GLY A 186 24.19 3.21 -3.43
N ALA A 187 24.71 3.24 -2.19
CA ALA A 187 26.05 3.74 -1.91
C ALA A 187 27.15 2.90 -2.60
N VAL A 188 27.00 1.57 -2.62
CA VAL A 188 27.95 0.66 -3.31
C VAL A 188 27.91 0.82 -4.83
N LEU A 189 26.72 1.02 -5.39
CA LEU A 189 26.49 1.05 -6.84
C LEU A 189 26.57 2.45 -7.46
N GLY A 190 26.77 3.50 -6.65
CA GLY A 190 26.73 4.89 -7.11
C GLY A 190 25.34 5.32 -7.59
N MET A 191 24.27 4.81 -6.96
CA MET A 191 22.87 5.03 -7.35
C MET A 191 22.03 5.55 -6.19
N SER A 192 20.91 6.20 -6.51
CA SER A 192 19.89 6.49 -5.50
C SER A 192 19.20 5.20 -5.02
N ALA A 193 18.74 5.18 -3.77
CA ALA A 193 17.97 4.06 -3.23
C ALA A 193 16.68 3.78 -4.02
N GLU A 194 16.10 4.80 -4.65
CA GLU A 194 14.91 4.67 -5.50
C GLU A 194 15.24 3.95 -6.81
N THR A 195 16.35 4.31 -7.45
CA THR A 195 16.85 3.63 -8.65
C THR A 195 17.14 2.15 -8.37
N VAL A 196 17.73 1.84 -7.22
CA VAL A 196 17.95 0.46 -6.78
C VAL A 196 16.62 -0.30 -6.67
N ARG A 197 15.61 0.24 -5.96
CA ARG A 197 14.30 -0.40 -5.84
C ARG A 197 13.61 -0.62 -7.18
N TRP A 198 13.66 0.37 -8.07
CA TRP A 198 13.12 0.26 -9.42
C TRP A 198 13.80 -0.88 -10.21
N ARG A 199 15.14 -0.95 -10.18
CA ARG A 199 15.90 -2.03 -10.83
C ARG A 199 15.58 -3.40 -10.24
N CYS A 200 15.52 -3.53 -8.91
CA CYS A 200 15.14 -4.79 -8.27
C CYS A 200 13.73 -5.23 -8.70
N SER A 201 12.76 -4.30 -8.71
CA SER A 201 11.39 -4.58 -9.13
C SER A 201 11.30 -5.02 -10.60
N LYS A 202 11.98 -4.29 -11.49
CA LYS A 202 12.07 -4.62 -12.92
C LYS A 202 12.73 -5.98 -13.14
N GLY A 203 13.88 -6.21 -12.52
CA GLY A 203 14.67 -7.44 -12.66
C GLY A 203 13.94 -8.68 -12.15
N VAL A 204 13.35 -8.63 -10.95
CA VAL A 204 12.56 -9.75 -10.41
C VAL A 204 11.35 -10.07 -11.29
N ARG A 205 10.70 -9.05 -11.87
CA ARG A 205 9.59 -9.27 -12.80
C ARG A 205 10.06 -9.93 -14.09
N ALA A 206 11.19 -9.49 -14.65
CA ALA A 206 11.74 -10.06 -15.87
C ALA A 206 12.16 -11.53 -15.66
N LEU A 207 12.86 -11.84 -14.56
CA LEU A 207 13.23 -13.22 -14.21
C LEU A 207 12.00 -14.11 -14.01
N ARG A 208 10.95 -13.60 -13.36
CA ARG A 208 9.71 -14.35 -13.17
C ARG A 208 9.00 -14.65 -14.50
N ALA A 209 9.11 -13.77 -15.49
CA ALA A 209 8.49 -13.97 -16.80
C ALA A 209 9.14 -15.11 -17.59
N VAL A 210 10.42 -15.40 -17.33
CA VAL A 210 11.19 -16.50 -17.97
C VAL A 210 11.48 -17.65 -17.01
N ALA A 211 10.65 -17.81 -15.96
CA ALA A 211 10.88 -18.82 -14.93
C ALA A 211 10.91 -20.27 -15.46
N PRO A 212 10.07 -20.67 -16.45
CA PRO A 212 10.17 -21.99 -17.06
C PRO A 212 11.53 -22.22 -17.74
N GLU A 213 11.99 -21.28 -18.57
CA GLU A 213 13.26 -21.38 -19.30
C GLU A 213 14.48 -21.36 -18.36
N LEU A 214 14.40 -20.60 -17.26
CA LEU A 214 15.40 -20.64 -16.20
C LEU A 214 15.46 -22.02 -15.53
N THR A 215 14.31 -22.65 -15.30
CA THR A 215 14.25 -23.98 -14.68
C THR A 215 14.87 -25.03 -15.59
N ASP A 216 14.54 -25.01 -16.88
CA ASP A 216 15.11 -25.93 -17.87
C ASP A 216 16.63 -25.75 -18.01
N LEU A 217 17.11 -24.50 -18.03
CA LEU A 217 18.54 -24.20 -18.14
C LEU A 217 19.36 -24.58 -16.90
N LEU A 218 18.73 -24.61 -15.72
CA LEU A 218 19.38 -24.96 -14.45
C LEU A 218 19.27 -26.45 -14.11
N ALA A 219 18.40 -27.19 -14.81
CA ALA A 219 18.21 -28.64 -14.63
C ALA A 219 19.11 -29.50 -15.54
N GLY A 220 19.74 -28.90 -16.55
CA GLY A 220 20.72 -29.55 -17.45
C GLY A 220 22.16 -29.27 -17.06
#